data_AF-A0A953J9V2-F1
#
_entry.id   AF-A0A953J9V2-F1
#
_cell.length_a   1.000
_cell.length_b   1.000
_cell.length_c   1.000
_cell.angle_alpha   90.00
_cell.angle_beta   90.00
_cell.angle_gamma   90.00
#
_symmetry.space_group_name_H-M   'P 1'
#
loop_
_entity.id
_entity.type
_entity.pdbx_description
1 polymer ?
#
loop_
_entity_poly.entity_id
_entity_poly.type
_entity_poly.pdbx_seq_one_letter_code
_entity_poly.pdbx_strand_id
1 'polypeptide(L)' 'MNFRVLLSAGALLLGVWATARVVRAARYSLRDKVALITGGSRGLGLALARRICAGGGHVALLARDPDELARAKA' A
#
# COMPACT_ATOMS: atom_id res chain seq x y z
N MET A 1 43.44 -5.17 0.56
CA MET A 1 42.03 -5.31 0.98
C MET A 1 41.43 -6.48 0.20
N ASN A 2 41.07 -7.57 0.88
CA ASN A 2 40.82 -8.86 0.23
C ASN A 2 39.43 -8.89 -0.43
N PHE A 3 39.35 -9.34 -1.69
CA PHE A 3 38.10 -9.43 -2.46
C PHE A 3 36.99 -10.20 -1.73
N ARG A 4 37.37 -11.22 -0.95
CA ARG A 4 36.46 -12.01 -0.09
C ARG A 4 35.76 -11.16 0.97
N VAL A 5 36.48 -10.20 1.58
CA VAL A 5 35.94 -9.31 2.60
C VAL A 5 34.93 -8.33 1.97
N LEU A 6 35.24 -7.80 0.79
CA LEU A 6 34.35 -6.89 0.06
C LEU A 6 33.04 -7.57 -0.35
N LEU A 7 33.09 -8.81 -0.84
CA LEU A 7 31.90 -9.59 -1.19
C LEU A 7 31.03 -9.90 0.04
N SER A 8 31.64 -10.30 1.15
CA SER A 8 30.90 -10.58 2.39
C SER A 8 30.22 -9.33 2.98
N ALA A 9 30.90 -8.18 2.93
CA ALA A 9 30.33 -6.91 3.36
C ALA A 9 29.15 -6.47 2.46
N GLY A 10 29.28 -6.64 1.14
CA GLY A 10 28.20 -6.36 0.20
C GLY A 10 26.96 -7.23 0.44
N ALA A 11 27.15 -8.54 0.67
CA ALA A 11 26.04 -9.45 0.97
C ALA A 11 25.33 -9.09 2.28
N LEU A 12 26.07 -8.72 3.33
CA LEU A 12 25.51 -8.25 4.60
C LEU A 12 24.69 -6.96 4.43
N LEU A 13 25.22 -5.98 3.71
CA LEU A 13 24.52 -4.71 3.45
C LEU A 13 23.23 -4.94 2.65
N LEU A 14 23.26 -5.81 1.64
CA LEU A 14 22.06 -6.19 0.88
C LEU A 14 21.04 -6.91 1.75
N GLY A 15 21.48 -7.82 2.63
CA GLY A 15 20.63 -8.52 3.58
C GLY A 15 19.93 -7.57 4.55
N VAL A 16 20.68 -6.63 5.14
CA VAL A 16 20.15 -5.59 6.04
C VAL A 16 19.19 -4.66 5.30
N TRP A 17 19.52 -4.25 4.08
CA TRP A 17 18.64 -3.42 3.26
C TRP A 17 17.33 -4.13 2.93
N ALA A 18 17.39 -5.39 2.49
CA ALA A 18 16.24 -6.19 2.13
C ALA A 18 15.31 -6.42 3.33
N THR A 19 15.88 -6.77 4.49
CA THR A 19 15.11 -6.93 5.74
C THR A 19 14.49 -5.61 6.19
N ALA A 20 15.26 -4.52 6.22
CA ALA A 20 14.72 -3.20 6.56
C ALA A 20 13.59 -2.76 5.62
N ARG A 21 13.70 -3.07 4.32
CA ARG A 21 12.66 -2.79 3.31
C ARG A 21 11.38 -3.56 3.60
N VAL A 22 11.47 -4.87 3.86
CA VAL A 22 10.30 -5.72 4.17
C VAL A 22 9.61 -5.24 5.45
N VAL A 23 10.38 -4.97 6.51
CA VAL A 23 9.83 -4.50 7.79
C VAL A 23 9.15 -3.14 7.64
N ARG A 24 9.76 -2.20 6.90
CA ARG A 24 9.14 -0.89 6.64
C ARG A 24 7.83 -1.02 5.86
N ALA A 25 7.80 -1.87 4.83
CA ALA A 25 6.59 -2.11 4.06
C ALA A 25 5.45 -2.69 4.91
N ALA A 26 5.78 -3.55 5.88
CA ALA A 26 4.80 -4.16 6.79
C ALA A 26 4.27 -3.23 7.89
N ARG A 27 4.97 -2.13 8.20
CA ARG A 27 4.65 -1.27 9.37
C ARG A 27 3.55 -0.25 9.15
N TYR A 28 3.14 0.01 7.91
CA TYR A 28 2.09 0.99 7.65
C TYR A 28 0.70 0.34 7.70
N SER A 29 0.05 0.44 8.85
CA SER A 29 -1.31 -0.03 9.04
C SER A 29 -2.34 1.00 8.57
N LEU A 30 -3.33 0.52 7.83
CA LEU A 30 -4.51 1.31 7.42
C LEU A 30 -5.69 1.17 8.38
N ARG A 31 -5.56 0.32 9.42
CA ARG A 31 -6.60 0.10 10.42
C ARG A 31 -7.01 1.40 11.10
N ASP A 32 -8.32 1.64 11.17
CA ASP A 32 -8.96 2.81 11.77
C ASP A 32 -8.53 4.16 11.13
N LYS A 33 -7.92 4.12 9.94
CA LYS A 33 -7.61 5.32 9.15
C LYS A 33 -8.73 5.62 8.16
N VAL A 34 -8.94 6.89 7.86
CA VAL A 34 -9.92 7.34 6.87
C VAL A 34 -9.20 7.89 5.63
N ALA A 35 -9.61 7.45 4.45
CA ALA A 35 -9.10 7.94 3.16
C ALA A 35 -10.23 8.49 2.28
N LEU A 36 -10.00 9.64 1.65
CA LEU A 36 -10.86 10.17 0.59
C LEU A 36 -10.29 9.78 -0.77
N ILE A 37 -11.10 9.13 -1.61
CA ILE A 37 -10.70 8.70 -2.96
C ILE A 37 -11.57 9.41 -3.99
N THR A 38 -10.94 10.26 -4.79
CA THR A 38 -11.58 10.86 -5.97
C THR A 38 -11.50 9.91 -7.15
N GLY A 39 -12.54 9.91 -8.01
CA GLY A 39 -12.68 8.89 -9.06
C GLY A 39 -12.85 7.47 -8.51
N GLY A 40 -13.38 7.33 -7.30
CA GLY A 40 -13.46 6.06 -6.57
C GLY A 40 -14.54 5.09 -7.06
N SER A 41 -15.37 5.48 -8.04
CA SER A 41 -16.49 4.66 -8.50
C SER A 41 -16.10 3.48 -9.40
N ARG A 42 -14.89 3.49 -9.99
CA ARG A 42 -14.42 2.44 -10.91
C ARG A 42 -12.89 2.35 -10.98
N GLY A 43 -12.40 1.38 -11.76
CA GLY A 43 -10.98 1.25 -12.09
C GLY A 43 -10.07 1.16 -10.86
N LEU A 44 -8.93 1.87 -10.92
CA LEU A 44 -7.93 1.87 -9.87
C LEU A 44 -8.44 2.44 -8.54
N GLY A 45 -9.28 3.49 -8.58
CA GLY A 45 -9.84 4.11 -7.39
C GLY A 45 -10.68 3.12 -6.57
N LEU A 46 -11.54 2.37 -7.24
CA LEU A 46 -12.35 1.32 -6.61
C LEU A 46 -11.48 0.15 -6.09
N ALA A 47 -10.45 -0.24 -6.84
CA ALA A 47 -9.52 -1.29 -6.40
C ALA A 47 -8.76 -0.90 -5.14
N LEU A 48 -8.29 0.36 -5.06
CA LEU A 48 -7.65 0.93 -3.88
C LEU A 48 -8.62 1.00 -2.70
N ALA A 49 -9.85 1.47 -2.91
CA ALA A 49 -10.88 1.53 -1.89
C ALA A 49 -11.08 0.17 -1.21
N ARG A 50 -11.28 -0.87 -2.02
CA ARG A 50 -11.45 -2.25 -1.55
C ARG A 50 -10.23 -2.73 -0.75
N ARG A 51 -9.02 -2.43 -1.21
CA ARG A 51 -7.79 -2.83 -0.51
C ARG A 51 -7.64 -2.10 0.84
N ILE A 52 -7.99 -0.82 0.90
CA ILE A 52 -7.95 -0.03 2.14
C ILE A 52 -8.98 -0.58 3.14
N CYS A 53 -10.22 -0.82 2.69
CA CYS A 53 -11.26 -1.43 3.52
C CYS A 53 -10.85 -2.82 4.02
N ALA A 54 -10.26 -3.66 3.18
CA ALA A 54 -9.75 -4.97 3.57
C ALA A 54 -8.60 -4.89 4.60
N GLY A 55 -7.88 -3.77 4.64
CA GLY A 55 -6.87 -3.45 5.66
C GLY A 55 -7.45 -2.89 6.97
N GLY A 56 -8.78 -2.80 7.11
CA GLY A 56 -9.45 -2.22 8.26
C GLY A 56 -9.54 -0.68 8.23
N GLY A 57 -9.26 -0.05 7.09
CA GLY A 57 -9.46 1.38 6.90
C GLY A 57 -10.88 1.72 6.48
N HIS A 58 -11.23 2.99 6.59
CA HIS A 58 -12.48 3.56 6.13
C HIS A 58 -12.23 4.41 4.89
N VAL A 59 -13.17 4.39 3.95
CA VAL A 59 -13.03 5.12 2.69
C VAL A 59 -14.27 5.97 2.42
N ALA A 60 -14.05 7.24 2.06
CA ALA A 60 -15.05 8.08 1.43
C ALA A 60 -14.77 8.11 -0.08
N LEU A 61 -15.77 7.73 -0.88
CA LEU A 61 -15.67 7.74 -2.34
C LEU A 61 -16.29 9.01 -2.90
N LEU A 62 -15.59 9.64 -3.84
CA LEU A 62 -16.07 10.77 -4.62
C LEU A 62 -16.01 10.44 -6.12
N ALA A 63 -17.13 10.59 -6.82
CA ALA A 63 -17.22 10.43 -8.26
C ALA A 63 -18.31 11.35 -8.84
N ARG A 64 -18.27 11.59 -10.16
CA ARG A 64 -19.22 12.46 -10.86
C ARG A 64 -20.58 11.81 -11.12
N ASP A 65 -20.58 10.50 -11.34
CA ASP A 65 -21.78 9.74 -11.67
C ASP A 65 -22.36 9.10 -10.39
N PRO A 66 -23.58 9.47 -9.98
CA PRO A 66 -24.19 8.97 -8.75
C PRO A 66 -24.55 7.49 -8.82
N ASP A 67 -24.93 6.97 -10.00
CA ASP A 67 -25.31 5.56 -10.15
C ASP A 67 -24.08 4.65 -10.04
N GLU A 68 -22.96 5.09 -10.61
CA GLU A 68 -21.69 4.38 -10.42
C GLU A 68 -21.18 4.44 -9.00
N LEU A 69 -21.33 5.58 -8.35
CA LEU A 69 -20.92 5.75 -6.96
C LEU A 69 -21.76 4.86 -6.02
N ALA A 70 -23.06 4.74 -6.28
CA ALA A 70 -23.95 3.83 -5.56
C ALA A 70 -23.54 2.36 -5.77
N ARG A 71 -23.23 1.96 -7.02
CA ARG A 71 -22.71 0.61 -7.32
C ARG A 71 -21.37 0.33 -6.64
N ALA A 72 -20.51 1.33 -6.53
CA ALA A 72 -19.19 1.19 -5.90
C ALA A 72 -19.24 1.07 -4.36
N LYS A 73 -20.33 1.54 -3.73
CA LYS A 73 -20.57 1.43 -2.28
C LYS A 73 -21.06 0.03 -1.87
N ALA A 74 -21.78 -0.65 -2.75
CA ALA A 74 -22.32 -2.00 -2.52
C ALA A 74 -21.21 -3.04 -2.36
#